data_AF-A0A822Y589-F1
#
_entry.id   AF-A0A822Y589-F1
#
_cell.length_a   1.000
_cell.length_b   1.000
_cell.length_c   1.000
_cell.angle_alpha   90.00
_cell.angle_beta   90.00
_cell.angle_gamma   90.00
#
_symmetry.space_group_name_H-M   'P 1'
#
loop_
_entity.id
_entity.type
_entity.pdbx_description
1 polymer ?
#
loop_
_entity_poly.entity_id
_entity_poly.type
_entity_poly.pdbx_seq_one_letter_code
_entity_poly.pdbx_strand_id
1 'polypeptide(L)'
;MMTIEAGFVENKRDKVGRPNNKMIRKKKKCMRPKRRRVLQKLFLSCREVFKGPGTVPLPRDVQKLCHILNRMKPEDVGLSKDLLFFQPGREVKGTPRIMCTTIYKCKNFSVRPANSIL
;
A
#
# COMPACT_ATOMS: atom_id res chain seq x y z
N MET A 1 -48.99 13.31 -55.31
CA MET A 1 -47.88 14.29 -55.42
C MET A 1 -46.60 13.49 -55.57
N MET A 2 -45.97 13.63 -56.73
CA MET A 2 -44.85 12.84 -57.22
C MET A 2 -43.68 13.79 -57.53
N THR A 3 -42.47 13.24 -57.40
CA THR A 3 -41.18 13.60 -58.01
C THR A 3 -40.55 14.95 -57.67
N ILE A 4 -39.34 14.88 -57.09
CA ILE A 4 -38.18 15.56 -57.68
C ILE A 4 -36.94 14.68 -57.49
N GLU A 5 -36.33 14.30 -58.61
CA GLU A 5 -34.98 13.74 -58.73
C GLU A 5 -33.94 14.86 -58.56
N ALA A 6 -32.80 14.55 -57.92
CA ALA A 6 -31.53 15.22 -58.21
C ALA A 6 -30.38 14.31 -57.78
N GLY A 7 -29.75 13.69 -58.77
CA GLY A 7 -28.54 12.89 -58.59
C GLY A 7 -27.39 13.74 -58.04
N PHE A 8 -26.57 13.11 -57.20
CA PHE A 8 -25.28 13.65 -56.78
C PHE A 8 -24.16 12.74 -57.32
N VAL A 9 -23.27 13.37 -58.07
CA VAL A 9 -22.13 12.81 -58.79
C VAL A 9 -21.18 12.04 -57.87
N GLU A 10 -20.78 10.84 -58.31
CA GLU A 10 -19.68 10.06 -57.76
C GLU A 10 -18.34 10.62 -58.26
N ASN A 11 -17.50 11.12 -57.35
CA ASN A 11 -16.08 11.34 -57.64
C ASN A 11 -15.23 10.31 -56.87
N LYS A 12 -14.54 9.47 -57.63
CA LYS A 12 -13.70 8.38 -57.17
C LYS A 12 -12.44 8.90 -56.47
N ARG A 13 -12.23 8.36 -55.26
CA ARG A 13 -11.01 7.80 -54.66
C ARG A 13 -9.73 8.64 -54.74
N ASP A 14 -9.21 8.99 -53.56
CA ASP A 14 -7.79 8.76 -53.27
C ASP A 14 -7.57 8.29 -51.83
N LYS A 15 -6.80 7.22 -51.72
CA LYS A 15 -6.41 6.55 -50.48
C LYS A 15 -5.27 7.33 -49.84
N VAL A 16 -5.43 7.79 -48.60
CA VAL A 16 -4.30 7.97 -47.69
C VAL A 16 -4.68 7.38 -46.34
N GLY A 17 -4.16 6.19 -46.07
CA GLY A 17 -4.32 5.51 -44.79
C GLY A 17 -3.73 6.36 -43.67
N ARG A 18 -4.60 6.84 -42.77
CA ARG A 18 -4.16 7.47 -41.53
C ARG A 18 -4.08 6.38 -40.47
N PRO A 19 -2.89 5.99 -39.97
CA PRO A 19 -2.81 4.99 -38.93
C PRO A 19 -3.51 5.51 -37.69
N ASN A 20 -4.52 4.75 -37.23
CA ASN A 20 -5.25 5.01 -36.02
C ASN A 20 -4.30 4.74 -34.84
N ASN A 21 -3.47 5.73 -34.50
CA ASN A 21 -2.58 5.65 -33.36
C ASN A 21 -3.43 5.86 -32.10
N LYS A 22 -4.27 4.86 -31.79
CA LYS A 22 -4.84 4.69 -30.47
C LYS A 22 -3.65 4.41 -29.57
N MET A 23 -3.08 5.48 -29.00
CA MET A 23 -2.21 5.37 -27.84
C MET A 23 -3.02 4.66 -26.77
N ILE A 24 -2.87 3.33 -26.73
CA ILE A 24 -3.23 2.54 -25.58
C ILE A 24 -2.30 3.08 -24.50
N ARG A 25 -2.78 4.07 -23.76
CA ARG A 25 -2.20 4.48 -22.49
C ARG A 25 -2.26 3.23 -21.64
N LYS A 26 -1.19 2.41 -21.69
CA LYS A 26 -0.93 1.37 -20.70
C LYS A 26 -1.00 2.11 -19.39
N LYS A 27 -2.14 1.98 -18.70
CA LYS A 27 -2.36 2.51 -17.36
C LYS A 27 -1.18 1.94 -16.58
N LYS A 28 -0.16 2.77 -16.30
CA LYS A 28 0.97 2.37 -15.46
C LYS A 28 0.27 1.88 -14.21
N LYS A 29 0.17 0.57 -14.03
CA LYS A 29 -0.22 -0.01 -12.76
C LYS A 29 0.86 0.53 -11.85
N CYS A 30 0.55 1.60 -11.11
CA CYS A 30 1.41 2.06 -10.05
C CYS A 30 1.64 0.81 -9.22
N MET A 31 2.83 0.23 -9.36
CA MET A 31 3.26 -0.90 -8.58
C MET A 31 3.37 -0.33 -7.18
N ARG A 32 2.23 -0.31 -6.46
CA ARG A 32 2.20 0.08 -5.06
C ARG A 32 3.24 -0.81 -4.41
N PRO A 33 4.29 -0.26 -3.78
CA PRO A 33 5.33 -1.07 -3.17
C PRO A 33 4.66 -2.13 -2.31
N LYS A 34 4.99 -3.41 -2.51
CA LYS A 34 4.38 -4.53 -1.76
C LYS A 34 4.41 -4.26 -0.25
N ARG A 35 5.43 -3.54 0.25
CA ARG A 35 5.57 -3.04 1.62
C ARG A 35 4.31 -2.34 2.16
N ARG A 36 3.64 -1.51 1.35
CA ARG A 36 2.43 -0.80 1.79
C ARG A 36 1.25 -1.73 2.06
N ARG A 37 1.24 -2.95 1.50
CA ARG A 37 0.09 -3.86 1.61
C ARG A 37 -0.02 -4.51 2.99
N VAL A 38 1.09 -4.89 3.62
CA VAL A 38 1.05 -5.62 4.90
C VAL A 38 0.68 -4.69 6.04
N LEU A 39 1.33 -3.52 6.14
CA LEU A 39 0.99 -2.51 7.15
C LEU A 39 -0.44 -2.00 6.98
N GLN A 40 -0.90 -1.79 5.74
CA GLN A 40 -2.30 -1.43 5.48
C GLN A 40 -3.27 -2.55 5.92
N LYS A 41 -2.94 -3.82 5.66
CA LYS A 41 -3.75 -4.96 6.09
C LYS A 41 -3.81 -5.06 7.62
N LEU A 42 -2.70 -4.86 8.31
CA LEU A 42 -2.65 -4.81 9.77
C LEU A 42 -3.57 -3.69 10.28
N PHE A 43 -3.41 -2.47 9.74
CA PHE A 43 -4.20 -1.32 10.15
C PHE A 43 -5.70 -1.54 10.01
N LEU A 44 -6.16 -2.05 8.86
CA LEU A 44 -7.57 -2.35 8.64
C LEU A 44 -8.07 -3.45 9.59
N SER A 45 -7.27 -4.50 9.80
CA SER A 45 -7.62 -5.57 10.73
C SER A 45 -7.72 -5.04 12.17
N CYS A 46 -6.80 -4.19 12.62
CA CYS A 46 -6.88 -3.57 13.94
C CYS A 46 -8.18 -2.75 14.13
N ARG A 47 -8.64 -2.03 13.10
CA ARG A 47 -9.93 -1.31 13.16
C ARG A 47 -11.14 -2.23 13.23
N GLU A 48 -11.05 -3.40 12.59
CA GLU A 48 -12.10 -4.42 12.68
C GLU A 48 -12.14 -5.06 14.06
N VAL A 49 -10.96 -5.38 14.62
CA VAL A 49 -10.84 -6.14 15.87
C VAL A 49 -11.01 -5.28 17.13
N PHE A 50 -10.39 -4.10 17.17
CA PHE A 50 -10.42 -3.23 18.34
C PHE A 50 -11.57 -2.21 18.26
N LYS A 51 -12.73 -2.59 18.80
CA LYS A 51 -13.96 -1.76 18.80
C LYS A 51 -13.98 -0.66 19.85
N GLY A 52 -13.18 -0.79 20.91
CA GLY A 52 -13.08 0.23 21.94
C GLY A 52 -12.54 -0.30 23.26
N PRO A 53 -12.39 0.57 24.26
CA PRO A 53 -12.00 0.19 25.62
C PRO A 53 -12.96 -0.85 26.20
N GLY A 54 -12.45 -1.78 27.00
CA GLY A 54 -13.27 -2.82 27.64
C GLY A 54 -13.78 -3.92 26.72
N THR A 55 -13.58 -3.83 25.40
CA THR A 55 -13.94 -4.90 24.46
C THR A 55 -12.76 -5.83 24.25
N VAL A 56 -12.92 -7.11 24.61
CA VAL A 56 -11.92 -8.15 24.34
C VAL A 56 -12.15 -8.72 22.93
N PRO A 57 -11.13 -8.74 22.05
CA PRO A 57 -11.20 -9.40 20.76
C PRO A 57 -11.57 -10.87 20.82
N LEU A 58 -12.30 -11.37 19.83
CA LEU A 58 -12.56 -12.81 19.66
C LEU A 58 -11.24 -13.57 19.39
N PRO A 59 -11.10 -14.83 19.85
CA PRO A 59 -9.88 -15.62 19.61
C PRO A 59 -9.49 -15.74 18.13
N ARG A 60 -10.49 -15.86 17.24
CA ARG A 60 -10.27 -15.92 15.78
C ARG A 60 -9.67 -14.63 15.22
N ASP A 61 -10.09 -13.50 15.76
CA ASP A 61 -9.60 -12.18 15.38
C ASP A 61 -8.17 -11.94 15.87
N VAL A 62 -7.86 -12.41 17.09
CA VAL A 62 -6.49 -12.40 17.63
C VAL A 62 -5.57 -13.27 16.76
N GLN A 63 -6.00 -14.47 16.37
CA GLN A 63 -5.24 -15.33 15.46
C GLN A 63 -5.00 -14.67 14.09
N LYS A 64 -6.01 -13.99 13.54
CA LYS A 64 -5.88 -13.21 12.30
C LYS A 64 -4.81 -12.11 12.43
N LEU A 65 -4.81 -11.35 13.53
CA LEU A 65 -3.78 -10.33 13.78
C LEU A 65 -2.39 -10.97 13.94
N CYS A 66 -2.29 -12.06 14.70
CA CYS A 66 -1.04 -12.79 14.89
C CYS A 66 -0.44 -13.26 13.56
N HIS A 67 -1.25 -13.84 12.67
CA HIS A 67 -0.78 -14.28 11.36
C HIS A 67 -0.26 -13.12 10.49
N ILE A 68 -0.85 -11.92 10.61
CA ILE A 68 -0.36 -10.73 9.88
C ILE A 68 0.97 -10.28 10.48
N LEU A 69 1.06 -10.17 11.80
CA LEU A 69 2.27 -9.71 12.51
C LEU A 69 3.46 -10.65 12.27
N ASN A 70 3.25 -11.97 12.31
CA ASN A 70 4.31 -12.96 12.06
C ASN A 70 4.91 -12.89 10.64
N ARG A 71 4.22 -12.25 9.69
CA ARG A 71 4.68 -12.09 8.31
C ARG A 71 5.29 -10.73 8.03
N MET A 72 5.21 -9.80 8.98
CA MET A 72 5.81 -8.48 8.85
C MET A 72 7.32 -8.56 8.96
N LYS A 73 8.00 -7.79 8.12
CA LYS A 73 9.44 -7.57 8.21
C LYS A 73 9.73 -6.17 8.74
N PRO A 74 10.94 -5.92 9.28
CA PRO A 74 11.34 -4.58 9.71
C PRO A 74 11.13 -3.51 8.64
N GLU A 75 11.34 -3.86 7.36
CA GLU A 75 11.22 -2.90 6.26
C GLU A 75 9.77 -2.51 5.96
N ASP A 76 8.78 -3.32 6.36
CA ASP A 76 7.35 -3.00 6.21
C ASP A 76 6.93 -1.86 7.14
N VAL A 77 7.72 -1.59 8.18
CA VAL A 77 7.53 -0.51 9.14
C VAL A 77 8.62 0.57 9.05
N GLY A 78 9.42 0.53 7.98
CA GLY A 78 10.46 1.54 7.71
C GLY A 78 11.73 1.38 8.53
N LEU A 79 11.93 0.23 9.18
CA LEU A 79 13.18 -0.09 9.85
C LEU A 79 14.15 -0.73 8.84
N SER A 80 15.37 -0.20 8.79
CA SER A 80 16.48 -0.78 8.04
C SER A 80 17.71 -0.85 8.94
N LYS A 81 18.62 -1.80 8.65
CA LYS A 81 19.93 -1.90 9.32
C LYS A 81 20.79 -0.65 9.11
N ASP A 82 20.51 0.12 8.07
CA ASP A 82 21.24 1.36 7.74
C ASP A 82 20.87 2.53 8.66
N LEU A 83 19.81 2.40 9.47
CA LEU A 83 19.48 3.43 10.44
C LEU A 83 20.63 3.55 11.45
N LEU A 84 21.00 4.80 11.78
CA LEU A 84 22.09 5.13 12.70
C LEU A 84 22.00 4.41 14.06
N PHE A 85 20.80 3.94 14.43
CA PHE A 85 20.53 3.19 15.65
C PHE A 85 21.02 1.73 15.62
N PHE A 86 21.24 1.15 14.44
CA PHE A 86 21.68 -0.24 14.27
C PHE A 86 23.12 -0.36 13.77
N GLN A 87 23.84 0.77 13.63
CA GLN A 87 25.22 0.77 13.14
C GLN A 87 26.19 0.36 14.25
N PRO A 88 27.00 -0.70 14.05
CA PRO A 88 28.02 -1.12 15.01
C PRO A 88 29.11 -0.05 15.10
N GLY A 89 29.38 0.45 16.31
CA GLY A 89 30.33 1.55 16.55
C GLY A 89 29.77 2.69 17.41
N ARG A 90 28.46 2.73 17.65
CA ARG A 90 27.86 3.51 18.74
C ARG A 90 27.58 2.62 19.94
N GLU A 91 28.60 1.93 20.44
CA GLU A 91 28.51 1.24 21.73
C GLU A 91 28.25 2.28 22.82
N VAL A 92 27.01 2.33 23.29
CA VAL A 92 26.68 3.12 24.48
C VAL A 92 27.23 2.33 25.66
N LYS A 93 28.32 2.79 26.29
CA LYS A 93 28.76 2.25 27.58
C LYS A 93 27.59 2.35 28.57
N GLY A 94 27.03 1.22 28.98
CA GLY A 94 25.89 1.15 29.91
C GLY A 94 24.72 0.31 29.38
N THR A 95 23.55 0.46 29.99
CA THR A 95 22.34 -0.28 29.58
C THR A 95 21.93 0.10 28.15
N PRO A 96 21.71 -0.89 27.25
CA PRO A 96 21.32 -0.59 25.88
C PRO A 96 20.02 0.21 25.81
N ARG A 97 20.02 1.27 25.00
CA ARG A 97 18.86 2.17 24.89
C ARG A 97 17.79 1.54 24.01
N ILE A 98 16.63 1.24 24.60
CA ILE A 98 15.46 0.79 23.84
C ILE A 98 14.84 1.98 23.10
N MET A 99 14.76 1.90 21.78
CA MET A 99 14.11 2.92 20.96
C MET A 99 12.69 2.47 20.58
N CYS A 100 11.69 3.20 21.05
CA CYS A 100 10.30 3.01 20.67
C CYS A 100 9.88 4.09 19.66
N THR A 101 9.55 3.69 18.44
CA THR A 101 8.91 4.59 17.46
C THR A 101 7.40 4.36 17.46
N THR A 102 6.61 5.41 17.27
CA THR A 102 5.15 5.26 17.14
C THR A 102 4.76 5.32 15.68
N ILE A 103 4.24 4.21 15.16
CA ILE A 103 3.71 4.16 13.79
C ILE A 103 2.30 4.74 13.76
N TYR A 104 1.49 4.43 14.76
CA TYR A 104 0.10 4.88 14.85
C TYR A 104 -0.42 4.85 16.29
N LYS A 105 -1.27 5.81 16.65
CA LYS A 105 -1.97 5.85 17.93
C LYS A 105 -3.40 6.36 17.73
N CYS A 106 -4.37 5.67 18.29
CA CYS A 106 -5.74 6.14 18.44
C CYS A 106 -6.32 5.73 19.81
N LYS A 107 -7.59 6.05 20.06
CA LYS A 107 -8.28 5.71 21.31
C LYS A 107 -8.43 4.19 21.54
N ASN A 108 -8.44 3.41 20.46
CA ASN A 108 -8.73 1.98 20.52
C ASN A 108 -7.47 1.11 20.47
N PHE A 109 -6.42 1.54 19.76
CA PHE A 109 -5.18 0.79 19.65
C PHE A 109 -3.98 1.69 19.32
N SER A 110 -2.78 1.18 19.57
CA SER A 110 -1.52 1.77 19.10
C SER A 110 -0.65 0.72 18.44
N VAL A 111 0.15 1.13 17.45
CA VAL A 111 1.11 0.27 16.76
C VAL A 111 2.50 0.84 17.00
N ARG A 112 3.35 0.06 17.67
CA ARG A 112 4.74 0.41 17.99
C ARG A 112 5.63 -0.80 17.71
N PRO A 113 6.65 -0.67 16.84
CA PRO A 113 7.72 -1.64 16.78
C PRO A 113 8.63 -1.42 17.99
N ALA A 114 8.96 -2.51 18.66
CA ALA A 114 9.96 -2.53 19.71
C ALA A 114 11.25 -3.07 19.09
N ASN A 115 12.32 -2.28 19.13
CA ASN A 115 13.65 -2.74 18.73
C ASN A 115 14.57 -2.65 19.94
N SER A 116 15.20 -3.76 20.28
CA SER A 116 16.34 -3.78 21.19
C SER A 116 17.59 -3.53 20.35
N ILE A 117 18.34 -2.48 20.69
CA ILE A 117 19.71 -2.29 20.21
C ILE A 117 20.55 -3.19 21.12
N LEU A 118 21.13 -4.26 20.58
CA LEU A 118 22.12 -5.10 21.25
C LEU A 118 23.50 -4.77 20.68
#